data_AF-A0A1C1YRW0-F1
#
_entry.id   AF-A0A1C1YRW0-F1
#
_cell.length_a   1.000
_cell.length_b   1.000
_cell.length_c   1.000
_cell.angle_alpha   90.00
_cell.angle_beta   90.00
_cell.angle_gamma   90.00
#
_symmetry.space_group_name_H-M   'P 1'
#
loop_
_entity.id
_entity.type
_entity.pdbx_description
1 polymer ?
#
loop_
_entity_poly.entity_id
_entity_poly.type
_entity_poly.pdbx_seq_one_letter_code
_entity_poly.pdbx_strand_id
1 'polypeptide(L)' 'MYLCDFMTFDGQRFFISADLRTTRVRIEPVTNEAFETFIRAILAPIDADSISIVASESEVSA' A
#
# COMPACT_ATOMS: atom_id res chain seq x y z
N MET A 1 -5.03 -6.85 -14.55
CA MET A 1 -4.02 -7.36 -13.59
C MET A 1 -3.39 -6.14 -12.98
N TYR A 2 -3.36 -6.08 -11.65
CA TYR A 2 -2.82 -4.94 -10.91
C TYR A 2 -1.54 -5.40 -10.23
N LEU A 3 -0.48 -4.61 -10.33
CA LEU A 3 0.77 -4.81 -9.62
C LEU A 3 1.02 -3.59 -8.76
N CYS A 4 1.56 -3.78 -7.56
CA CYS A 4 2.11 -2.69 -6.78
C CYS A 4 3.30 -3.16 -5.96
N ASP A 5 4.18 -2.21 -5.68
CA ASP A 5 5.39 -2.41 -4.88
C ASP A 5 5.86 -1.06 -4.32
N PHE A 6 6.93 -1.09 -3.54
CA PHE A 6 7.60 0.09 -3.03
C PHE A 6 9.02 0.19 -3.57
N MET A 7 9.45 1.41 -3.88
CA MET A 7 10.85 1.69 -4.23
C MET A 7 11.42 2.82 -3.38
N THR A 8 12.73 2.79 -3.20
CA THR A 8 13.50 3.92 -2.66
C THR A 8 14.29 4.54 -3.80
N PHE A 9 14.19 5.86 -3.97
CA PHE A 9 14.93 6.63 -4.95
C PHE A 9 15.35 7.97 -4.36
N ASP A 10 16.64 8.30 -4.45
CA ASP A 10 17.22 9.53 -3.90
C ASP A 10 16.88 9.76 -2.40
N GLY A 11 16.93 8.69 -1.61
CA GLY A 11 16.58 8.72 -0.19
C GLY A 11 15.08 8.89 0.11
N GLN A 12 14.24 9.07 -0.91
CA GLN A 12 12.80 9.17 -0.80
C GLN A 12 12.13 7.83 -1.11
N ARG A 13 10.98 7.59 -0.50
CA ARG A 13 10.22 6.35 -0.65
C ARG A 13 8.98 6.58 -1.47
N PHE A 14 8.70 5.67 -2.39
CA PHE A 14 7.57 5.75 -3.31
C PHE A 14 6.78 4.46 -3.33
N PHE A 15 5.46 4.58 -3.38
CA PHE A 15 4.53 3.52 -3.72
C PHE A 15 4.32 3.55 -5.24
N ILE A 16 4.52 2.40 -5.89
CA ILE A 16 4.30 2.25 -7.32
C ILE A 16 3.13 1.33 -7.51
N SER A 17 2.24 1.69 -8.44
CA SER A 17 1.18 0.80 -8.88
C SER A 17 0.99 0.83 -10.39
N ALA A 18 0.65 -0.31 -10.97
CA ALA A 18 0.46 -0.49 -12.39
C ALA A 18 -0.84 -1.24 -12.67
N ASP A 19 -1.72 -0.61 -13.46
CA ASP A 19 -2.83 -1.28 -14.10
C ASP A 19 -2.41 -1.77 -15.48
N LEU A 20 -2.16 -3.06 -15.57
CA LEU A 20 -1.70 -3.70 -16.81
C LEU A 20 -2.80 -3.82 -17.87
N ARG A 21 -4.07 -3.62 -17.52
CA ARG A 21 -5.16 -3.56 -18.52
C ARG A 21 -5.13 -2.26 -19.29
N THR A 22 -4.83 -1.17 -18.61
CA THR A 22 -4.81 0.18 -19.19
C THR A 22 -3.40 0.70 -19.47
N THR A 23 -2.35 -0.08 -19.15
CA THR A 23 -0.94 0.30 -19.23
C THR A 23 -0.59 1.58 -18.45
N ARG A 24 -1.37 1.89 -17.41
CA ARG A 24 -1.16 3.07 -16.58
C ARG A 24 -0.31 2.73 -15.37
N VAL A 25 0.69 3.57 -15.13
CA VAL A 25 1.56 3.49 -13.94
C VAL A 25 1.36 4.75 -13.11
N ARG A 26 1.29 4.58 -11.79
CA ARG A 26 1.29 5.66 -10.80
C ARG A 26 2.46 5.48 -9.86
N ILE A 27 3.07 6.60 -9.50
CA ILE A 27 4.18 6.68 -8.56
C ILE A 27 3.81 7.78 -7.57
N GLU A 28 3.70 7.42 -6.29
CA GLU A 28 3.22 8.30 -5.24
C GLU A 28 4.25 8.33 -4.10
N PRO A 29 4.69 9.51 -3.62
CA PRO A 29 5.60 9.57 -2.49
C PRO A 29 4.91 9.02 -1.24
N VAL A 30 5.63 8.21 -0.47
CA VAL A 30 5.15 7.70 0.82
C VAL A 30 5.38 8.79 1.85
N THR A 31 4.30 9.41 2.30
CA THR A 31 4.31 10.43 3.38
C THR A 31 3.83 9.87 4.72
N ASN A 32 3.39 8.60 4.73
CA ASN A 32 2.81 7.94 5.90
C ASN A 32 3.35 6.51 6.04
N GLU A 33 4.13 6.27 7.10
CA GLU A 33 4.75 4.97 7.39
C GLU A 33 3.72 3.87 7.75
N ALA A 34 2.59 4.24 8.35
CA ALA A 34 1.53 3.29 8.69
C ALA A 34 0.85 2.74 7.43
N PHE A 35 0.66 3.58 6.41
CA PHE A 35 0.18 3.14 5.09
C PHE A 35 1.14 2.13 4.45
N GLU A 36 2.45 2.43 4.46
CA GLU A 36 3.43 1.49 3.92
C GLU A 36 3.41 0.14 4.67
N THR A 37 3.39 0.17 5.99
CA THR A 37 3.35 -1.03 6.83
C THR A 37 2.13 -1.88 6.51
N PHE A 38 0.96 -1.25 6.38
CA PHE A 38 -0.29 -1.91 6.02
C PHE A 38 -0.21 -2.60 4.66
N ILE A 39 0.23 -1.89 3.60
CA ILE A 39 0.31 -2.47 2.26
C ILE A 39 1.36 -3.59 2.22
N ARG A 40 2.50 -3.44 2.90
CA ARG A 40 3.51 -4.51 2.99
C ARG A 40 2.97 -5.78 3.63
N ALA A 41 2.17 -5.66 4.67
CA ALA A 41 1.51 -6.81 5.31
C ALA A 41 0.53 -7.52 4.35
N ILE A 42 -0.10 -6.77 3.44
CA ILE A 42 -0.97 -7.33 2.39
C ILE A 42 -0.17 -8.01 1.28
N LEU A 43 0.95 -7.40 0.85
CA LEU A 43 1.76 -7.91 -0.27
C LEU A 43 2.59 -9.14 0.09
N ALA A 44 3.03 -9.22 1.35
CA ALA A 44 3.83 -10.32 1.87
C ALA A 44 3.25 -10.78 3.21
N PRO A 45 2.08 -11.44 3.22
CA PRO A 45 1.53 -12.00 4.45
C PRO A 45 2.50 -13.06 4.98
N ILE A 46 2.93 -12.89 6.22
CA ILE A 46 3.81 -13.85 6.92
C ILE A 46 3.04 -15.17 7.14
N ASP A 47 1.73 -15.07 7.30
CA ASP A 47 0.75 -16.14 7.47
C ASP A 47 -0.61 -15.65 6.94
N ALA A 48 -1.40 -16.53 6.31
CA ALA A 48 -2.67 -16.13 5.68
C ALA A 48 -3.68 -15.51 6.67
N ASP A 49 -3.50 -15.78 7.97
CA ASP A 49 -4.32 -15.28 9.07
C ASP A 49 -3.80 -13.97 9.70
N SER A 50 -2.64 -13.44 9.29
CA SER A 50 -2.03 -12.25 9.94
C SER A 50 -2.61 -10.91 9.54
N ILE A 51 -3.47 -10.87 8.52
CA ILE A 51 -4.10 -9.62 8.07
C ILE A 51 -5.37 -9.38 8.89
N SER A 52 -5.24 -8.84 10.11
CA SER A 52 -6.39 -8.28 10.84
C SER A 52 -6.48 -6.78 10.58
N ILE A 53 -7.47 -6.37 9.78
CA ILE A 53 -7.79 -4.97 9.55
C ILE A 53 -8.75 -4.55 10.67
N VAL A 54 -8.21 -4.07 11.79
CA VAL A 54 -9.02 -3.45 12.83
C VAL A 54 -9.24 -1.99 12.42
N ALA A 55 -10.43 -1.70 11.91
CA ALA A 55 -10.84 -0.32 11.69
C ALA A 55 -10.84 0.40 13.06
N SER A 56 -10.09 1.48 13.18
CA SER A 56 -10.19 2.36 14.35
C SER A 56 -11.59 2.94 14.40
N GLU A 57 -12.28 2.78 15.53
CA GLU A 57 -13.52 3.48 15.85
C GLU A 57 -13.25 5.00 15.87
N SER A 58 -13.31 5.66 14.73
CA SER A 58 -13.37 7.11 14.64
C SER A 58 -14.25 7.53 13.49
N GLU A 59 -15.50 7.76 13.89
CA GLU A 59 -16.44 8.76 13.36
C GLU A 59 -16.81 8.68 11.87
N VAL A 60 -17.67 7.73 11.54
CA VAL A 60 -18.66 7.96 10.48
C VAL A 60 -19.78 8.83 11.07
N SER A 61 -19.64 10.15 10.99
CA SER A 61 -20.80 11.04 11.04
C SER A 61 -21.45 11.02 9.66
N ALA A 62 -22.69 10.52 9.61
CA ALA A 62 -23.56 10.47 8.45
C ALA A 62 -24.09 11.85 8.05
#